data_AF-A0A510UM65-F1
#
_entry.id   AF-A0A510UM65-F1
#
_cell.length_a   1.000
_cell.length_b   1.000
_cell.length_c   1.000
_cell.angle_alpha   90.00
_cell.angle_beta   90.00
_cell.angle_gamma   90.00
#
_symmetry.space_group_name_H-M   'P 1'
#
loop_
_entity.id
_entity.type
_entity.pdbx_description
1 polymer ?
#
loop_
_entity_poly.entity_id
_entity_poly.type
_entity_poly.pdbx_seq_one_letter_code
_entity_poly.pdbx_strand_id
1 'polypeptide(L)'
;MTYNLIRYQMVELCFNLKGNYLSYQLSFNRTLAHVSALLVGLPYLTPGAIPQQLKGFHQMAESLILDRRRERTFPRMVKPIPQRYARNKNAVHP
;
A
#
# COMPACT_ATOMS: atom_id res chain seq x y z
N MET A 1 10.98 15.62 -8.55
CA MET A 1 11.82 14.89 -9.53
C MET A 1 11.96 13.39 -9.23
N THR A 2 11.84 12.95 -7.97
CA THR A 2 11.95 11.53 -7.58
C THR A 2 10.74 10.64 -7.94
N TYR A 3 9.53 11.19 -8.01
CA TYR A 3 8.32 10.41 -8.29
C TYR A 3 8.34 9.66 -9.62
N ASN A 4 8.79 10.31 -10.70
CA ASN A 4 8.81 9.72 -12.04
C ASN A 4 9.76 8.52 -12.12
N LEU A 5 10.95 8.65 -11.51
CA LEU A 5 11.93 7.57 -11.42
C LEU A 5 11.36 6.35 -10.70
N ILE A 6 10.78 6.56 -9.51
CA ILE A 6 10.20 5.48 -8.73
C ILE A 6 9.01 4.85 -9.48
N ARG A 7 8.17 5.65 -10.14
CA ARG A 7 7.05 5.11 -10.92
C ARG A 7 7.50 4.28 -12.11
N TYR A 8 8.57 4.67 -12.80
CA TYR A 8 9.16 3.88 -13.86
C TYR A 8 9.68 2.55 -13.32
N GLN A 9 10.41 2.58 -12.22
CA GLN A 9 10.91 1.37 -11.57
C GLN A 9 9.78 0.43 -11.14
N MET A 10 8.69 0.97 -10.59
CA MET A 10 7.50 0.19 -10.23
C MET A 10 6.82 -0.45 -11.43
N VAL A 11 6.85 0.19 -12.61
CA VAL A 11 6.35 -0.39 -13.86
C VAL A 11 7.24 -1.55 -14.29
N GLU A 12 8.56 -1.40 -14.26
CA GLU A 12 9.48 -2.50 -14.58
C GLU A 12 9.36 -3.69 -13.63
N LEU A 13 9.24 -3.43 -12.32
CA LEU A 13 8.99 -4.49 -11.33
C LEU A 13 7.70 -5.25 -11.63
N CYS A 14 6.67 -4.52 -12.04
CA CYS A 14 5.38 -5.08 -12.42
C CYS A 14 5.48 -5.98 -13.66
N PHE A 15 6.32 -5.62 -14.65
CA PHE A 15 6.58 -6.45 -15.82
C PHE A 15 7.37 -7.73 -15.47
N ASN A 16 8.23 -7.68 -14.45
CA ASN A 16 9.00 -8.83 -14.00
C ASN A 16 8.13 -9.83 -13.20
N LEU A 17 7.13 -9.33 -12.47
CA LEU A 17 6.17 -10.14 -11.74
C LEU A 17 5.29 -10.95 -12.69
N LYS A 18 5.15 -12.26 -12.43
CA LYS A 18 4.26 -13.15 -13.19
C LYS A 18 2.80 -12.94 -12.76
N GLY A 19 2.19 -11.84 -13.16
CA GLY A 19 0.77 -11.56 -12.89
C GLY A 19 0.29 -10.23 -13.47
N ASN A 20 -1.04 -10.06 -13.54
CA ASN A 20 -1.69 -8.82 -13.96
C ASN A 20 -1.69 -7.79 -12.81
N TYR A 21 -0.52 -7.44 -12.32
CA TYR A 21 -0.36 -6.39 -11.33
C TYR A 21 -0.41 -5.02 -12.01
N LEU A 22 -0.79 -3.99 -11.26
CA LEU A 22 -0.63 -2.61 -11.70
C LEU A 22 0.31 -1.88 -10.76
N SER A 23 1.05 -0.89 -11.28
CA SER A 23 2.10 -0.25 -10.51
C SER A 23 1.64 0.40 -9.20
N TYR A 24 0.36 0.79 -9.08
CA TYR A 24 -0.20 1.34 -7.83
C TYR A 24 -0.41 0.29 -6.73
N GLN A 25 -0.42 -1.00 -7.09
CA GLN A 25 -0.55 -2.11 -6.15
C GLN A 25 0.77 -2.42 -5.44
N LEU A 26 1.88 -1.84 -5.91
CA LEU A 26 3.18 -1.91 -5.25
C LEU A 26 3.34 -0.75 -4.26
N SER A 27 4.07 -0.98 -3.18
CA SER A 27 4.32 0.02 -2.14
C SER A 27 5.35 1.06 -2.59
N PHE A 28 4.91 2.31 -2.74
CA PHE A 28 5.78 3.43 -3.14
C PHE A 28 6.92 3.71 -2.14
N ASN A 29 6.63 3.67 -0.84
CA ASN A 29 7.64 3.98 0.17
C ASN A 29 8.71 2.89 0.26
N ARG A 30 8.32 1.62 0.11
CA ARG A 30 9.28 0.51 0.09
C ARG A 30 10.15 0.57 -1.16
N THR A 31 9.56 0.78 -2.34
CA THR A 31 10.33 0.91 -3.58
C THR A 31 11.30 2.09 -3.52
N LEU A 32 10.86 3.24 -3.00
CA LEU A 32 11.71 4.39 -2.75
C LEU A 32 12.89 4.05 -1.83
N ALA A 33 12.65 3.37 -0.71
CA ALA A 33 13.68 3.00 0.25
C ALA A 33 14.73 2.05 -0.35
N HIS A 34 14.32 1.11 -1.19
CA HIS A 34 15.25 0.22 -1.87
C HIS A 34 16.08 0.94 -2.94
N VAL A 35 15.44 1.79 -3.75
CA VAL A 35 16.15 2.56 -4.80
C VAL A 35 17.14 3.53 -4.14
N SER A 36 16.76 4.20 -3.06
CA SER A 36 17.68 5.08 -2.32
C SER A 36 18.84 4.29 -1.70
N ALA A 37 18.58 3.12 -1.12
CA ALA A 37 19.63 2.25 -0.59
C ALA A 37 20.62 1.80 -1.69
N LEU A 38 20.12 1.44 -2.88
CA LEU A 38 20.96 1.09 -4.02
C LEU A 38 21.83 2.28 -4.49
N LEU A 39 21.25 3.47 -4.58
CA LEU A 39 21.98 4.67 -4.99
C LEU A 39 23.06 5.07 -3.97
N VAL A 40 22.75 4.98 -2.67
CA VAL A 40 23.72 5.25 -1.60
C VAL A 40 24.82 4.19 -1.54
N GLY A 41 24.47 2.93 -1.82
CA GLY A 41 25.42 1.81 -1.87
C GLY A 41 26.30 1.78 -3.12
N LEU A 42 25.87 2.41 -4.21
CA LEU A 42 26.52 2.38 -5.53
C LEU A 42 28.02 2.71 -5.53
N PRO A 43 28.53 3.78 -4.86
CA PRO A 43 29.96 4.10 -4.88
C PRO A 43 30.84 3.03 -4.22
N TYR A 44 30.27 2.16 -3.40
CA TYR A 44 30.97 1.08 -2.71
C TYR A 44 30.93 -0.25 -3.47
N LEU A 45 30.19 -0.32 -4.58
CA LEU A 45 30.04 -1.53 -5.37
C LEU A 45 31.02 -1.54 -6.54
N THR A 46 31.54 -2.72 -6.86
CA THR A 46 32.26 -2.94 -8.11
C THR A 46 31.27 -2.84 -9.29
N PRO A 47 31.67 -2.25 -10.44
CA PRO A 47 30.76 -2.08 -11.58
C PRO A 47 30.10 -3.38 -12.07
N GLY A 48 30.82 -4.51 -11.98
CA GLY A 48 30.30 -5.83 -12.34
C GLY A 48 29.22 -6.38 -11.39
N ALA A 49 29.10 -5.84 -10.18
CA ALA A 49 28.10 -6.27 -9.19
C ALA A 49 26.74 -5.56 -9.37
N ILE A 50 26.68 -4.43 -10.08
CA ILE A 50 25.46 -3.61 -10.25
C ILE A 50 24.30 -4.42 -10.86
N PRO A 51 24.49 -5.19 -11.96
CA PRO A 51 23.41 -5.99 -12.54
C PRO A 51 22.89 -7.06 -11.57
N GLN A 52 23.77 -7.62 -10.73
CA GLN A 52 23.39 -8.60 -9.72
C GLN A 52 22.53 -7.98 -8.63
N GLN A 53 22.87 -6.77 -8.16
CA GLN A 53 22.06 -6.04 -7.19
C GLN A 53 20.68 -5.69 -7.75
N LEU A 54 20.62 -5.24 -9.00
CA LEU A 54 19.35 -4.98 -9.69
C LEU A 54 18.51 -6.25 -9.82
N LYS A 55 19.12 -7.38 -10.20
CA LYS A 55 18.43 -8.67 -10.26
C LYS A 55 17.84 -9.06 -8.91
N GLY A 56 18.60 -8.88 -7.82
CA GLY A 56 18.10 -9.11 -6.45
C GLY A 56 16.92 -8.21 -6.12
N PHE A 57 16.95 -6.94 -6.52
CA PHE A 57 15.83 -6.03 -6.35
C PHE A 57 14.57 -6.47 -7.10
N HIS A 58 14.69 -6.94 -8.35
CA HIS A 58 13.56 -7.49 -9.08
C HIS A 58 13.02 -8.79 -8.46
N GLN A 59 13.88 -9.64 -7.90
CA GLN A 59 13.45 -10.84 -7.18
C GLN A 59 12.65 -10.51 -5.90
N MET A 60 12.94 -9.38 -5.27
CA MET A 60 12.18 -8.89 -4.11
C MET A 60 10.83 -8.27 -4.48
N ALA A 61 10.47 -8.15 -5.77
CA ALA A 61 9.26 -7.47 -6.22
C ALA A 61 7.97 -7.98 -5.56
N GLU A 62 7.88 -9.28 -5.28
CA GLU A 62 6.68 -9.89 -4.66
C GLU A 62 6.43 -9.34 -3.24
N SER A 63 7.49 -9.05 -2.48
CA SER A 63 7.40 -8.48 -1.13
C SER A 63 6.92 -7.01 -1.09
N LEU A 64 6.95 -6.36 -2.25
CA LEU A 64 6.55 -4.96 -2.40
C LEU A 64 5.06 -4.82 -2.70
N ILE A 65 4.36 -5.93 -2.98
CA ILE A 65 2.92 -5.96 -3.24
C ILE A 65 2.18 -5.53 -1.96
N LEU A 66 1.28 -4.57 -2.13
CA LEU A 66 0.35 -4.15 -1.08
C LEU A 66 -0.85 -5.09 -1.04
N ASP A 67 -1.31 -5.37 0.18
CA ASP A 67 -2.58 -6.04 0.36
C ASP A 67 -3.70 -5.29 -0.36
N ARG A 68 -4.61 -6.05 -0.96
CA ARG A 68 -5.80 -5.49 -1.59
C ARG A 68 -6.54 -4.63 -0.55
N ARG A 69 -6.89 -3.41 -0.96
CA ARG A 69 -7.66 -2.50 -0.12
C ARG A 69 -8.96 -3.21 0.31
N ARG A 70 -9.13 -3.40 1.62
CA ARG A 70 -10.35 -3.95 2.19
C ARG A 70 -11.51 -3.00 1.90
N GLU A 71 -12.66 -3.57 1.57
CA GLU A 71 -13.88 -2.76 1.44
C GLU A 71 -14.19 -2.11 2.77
N ARG A 72 -14.42 -0.80 2.74
CA ARG A 72 -14.79 -0.05 3.93
C ARG A 72 -16.29 -0.22 4.13
N THR A 73 -16.68 -1.05 5.08
CA THR A 73 -18.07 -1.12 5.53
C THR A 73 -18.25 -0.15 6.69
N PHE A 74 -19.03 0.92 6.46
CA PHE A 74 -19.48 1.82 7.51
C PHE A 74 -20.96 1.53 7.78
N PRO A 75 -21.32 0.52 8.58
CA PRO A 75 -22.71 0.30 8.93
C PRO A 75 -23.21 1.58 9.62
N ARG A 76 -24.31 2.16 9.13
CA ARG A 76 -24.97 3.28 9.82
C ARG A 76 -25.52 2.75 11.14
N MET A 77 -24.74 2.91 12.20
CA MET A 77 -25.23 2.69 13.55
C MET A 77 -25.89 4.00 14.02
N VAL A 78 -27.21 4.07 13.91
CA VAL A 78 -27.98 5.11 14.60
C VAL A 78 -27.92 4.75 16.08
N LYS A 79 -27.08 5.46 16.86
CA LYS A 79 -27.17 5.36 18.31
C LYS A 79 -28.60 5.78 18.70
N PRO A 80 -29.34 4.97 19.48
CA PRO A 80 -30.65 5.39 19.95
C PRO A 80 -30.48 6.71 20.71
N ILE A 81 -31.35 7.68 20.42
CA ILE A 81 -31.34 8.96 21.12
C ILE A 81 -31.54 8.65 22.61
N PRO A 82 -30.63 9.09 23.50
CA PRO A 82 -30.78 8.83 24.93
C PRO A 82 -32.08 9.46 25.42
N GLN A 83 -32.93 8.64 26.04
CA GLN A 83 -34.21 9.11 26.56
C GLN A 83 -33.96 9.92 27.83
N ARG A 84 -34.14 11.25 27.76
CA ARG A 84 -33.85 12.18 28.86
C ARG A 84 -34.77 12.00 30.07
N TYR A 85 -36.00 11.51 29.86
CA TYR A 85 -37.03 11.40 30.91
C TYR A 85 -37.73 10.04 30.85
N ALA A 86 -38.15 9.51 32.00
CA ALA A 86 -38.87 8.23 32.09
C ALA A 86 -40.16 8.25 31.23
N ARG A 87 -40.41 7.16 30.49
CA ARG A 87 -41.65 7.00 29.71
C ARG A 87 -42.77 6.61 30.69
N ASN A 88 -43.82 7.43 30.77
CA ASN A 88 -45.01 7.07 31.53
C ASN A 88 -45.71 5.88 30.84
N LYS A 89 -45.82 4.73 31.52
CA LYS A 89 -46.43 3.51 30.98
C LYS A 89 -47.97 3.58 30.92
N ASN A 90 -48.56 4.63 31.48
CA ASN A 90 -50.01 4.75 31.68
C ASN A 90 -50.70 5.67 30.64
N ALA A 91 -50.02 6.03 29.55
CA ALA A 91 -50.67 6.73 28.45
C ALA A 91 -51.54 5.74 27.66
N VAL A 92 -52.76 5.53 28.16
CA VAL A 92 -53.88 4.94 27.42
C VAL A 92 -54.11 5.85 26.21
N HIS A 93 -53.75 5.39 25.02
CA HIS A 93 -54.28 5.95 23.79
C HIS A 93 -55.65 5.30 23.50
N PRO A 94 -56.63 6.05 22.97
CA PRO A 94 -57.98 5.56 22.66
C PRO A 94 -58.01 4.48 21.58
#